data_AF-A0A4Q4CJY5-F1
#
_entry.id   AF-A0A4Q4CJY5-F1
#
_cell.length_a   1.000
_cell.length_b   1.000
_cell.length_c   1.000
_cell.angle_alpha   90.00
_cell.angle_beta   90.00
_cell.angle_gamma   90.00
#
_symmetry.space_group_name_H-M   'P 1'
#
loop_
_entity.id
_entity.type
_entity.pdbx_description
1 polymer ?
#
loop_
_entity_poly.entity_id
_entity_poly.type
_entity_poly.pdbx_seq_one_letter_code
_entity_poly.pdbx_strand_id
1 'polypeptide(L)'
;LLAEIGGFSPSQLVALGEKGVKSLDDLADLASDELIEIIGADAMDEDTANAVIMAAREHWFATEDGDAAEAGDTAPAGDETNDRGPPA
;
A
#
# COMPACT_ATOMS: atom_id res chain seq x y z
N LEU A 1 -1.50 -1.37 -15.65
CA LEU A 1 -0.62 -0.22 -15.30
C LEU A 1 -1.42 0.79 -14.46
N LEU A 2 -0.77 1.63 -13.64
CA LEU A 2 -1.47 2.61 -12.77
C LEU A 2 -2.44 3.54 -13.54
N ALA A 3 -2.04 3.99 -14.73
CA ALA A 3 -2.89 4.80 -15.60
C ALA A 3 -4.15 4.06 -16.11
N GLU A 4 -4.09 2.74 -16.25
CA GLU A 4 -5.22 1.92 -16.74
C GLU A 4 -6.22 1.62 -15.63
N ILE A 5 -5.76 1.41 -14.39
CA ILE A 5 -6.63 1.07 -13.24
C ILE A 5 -7.39 2.29 -12.76
N GLY A 6 -6.73 3.45 -12.65
CA GLY A 6 -7.37 4.67 -12.16
C GLY A 6 -8.02 5.54 -13.24
N GLY A 7 -7.85 5.21 -14.52
CA GLY A 7 -8.33 6.05 -15.62
C GLY A 7 -7.79 7.49 -15.58
N PHE A 8 -6.60 7.68 -15.01
CA PHE A 8 -6.07 9.00 -14.69
C PHE A 8 -5.61 9.75 -15.95
N SER A 9 -5.93 11.04 -16.00
CA SER A 9 -5.34 11.98 -16.96
C SER A 9 -3.84 12.21 -16.70
N PRO A 10 -3.08 12.70 -17.69
CA PRO A 10 -1.65 12.99 -17.51
C PRO A 10 -1.34 13.94 -16.35
N SER A 11 -2.19 14.95 -16.11
CA SER A 11 -2.02 15.89 -14.98
C SER A 11 -2.26 15.23 -13.63
N GLN A 12 -3.22 14.30 -13.54
CA GLN A 12 -3.49 13.53 -12.33
C GLN A 12 -2.34 12.57 -12.01
N LEU A 13 -1.73 11.96 -13.04
CA LEU A 13 -0.53 11.13 -12.87
C LEU A 13 0.67 11.93 -12.35
N VAL A 14 0.81 13.19 -12.78
CA VAL A 14 1.84 14.09 -12.24
C VAL A 14 1.58 14.39 -10.76
N ALA A 15 0.33 14.73 -10.40
CA ALA A 15 -0.04 15.02 -9.01
C ALA A 15 0.22 13.82 -8.08
N LEU A 16 -0.11 12.60 -8.53
CA LEU A 16 0.20 11.35 -7.82
C LEU A 16 1.72 11.17 -7.67
N GLY A 17 2.49 11.38 -8.74
CA GLY A 17 3.94 11.26 -8.73
C GLY A 17 4.64 12.27 -7.80
N GLU A 18 4.13 13.49 -7.69
CA GLU A 18 4.59 14.52 -6.75
C GLU A 18 4.37 14.12 -5.28
N LYS A 19 3.35 13.29 -5.04
CA LYS A 19 3.01 12.74 -3.72
C LYS A 19 3.70 11.41 -3.42
N GLY A 20 4.52 10.92 -4.36
CA GLY A 20 5.28 9.68 -4.20
C GLY A 20 4.57 8.43 -4.75
N VAL A 21 3.36 8.55 -5.28
CA VAL A 21 2.57 7.43 -5.80
C VAL A 21 3.00 7.12 -7.23
N LYS A 22 3.84 6.09 -7.40
CA LYS A 22 4.49 5.76 -8.68
C LYS A 22 4.14 4.36 -9.19
N SER A 23 3.62 3.51 -8.32
CA SER A 23 3.27 2.13 -8.59
C SER A 23 1.86 1.81 -8.12
N LEU A 24 1.34 0.64 -8.51
CA LEU A 24 0.04 0.15 -8.03
C LEU A 24 0.07 -0.17 -6.52
N ASP A 25 1.25 -0.50 -6.00
CA ASP A 25 1.51 -0.72 -4.58
C ASP A 25 1.30 0.58 -3.78
N ASP A 26 2.00 1.65 -4.19
CA ASP A 26 1.85 2.98 -3.57
C ASP A 26 0.39 3.47 -3.63
N LEU A 27 -0.34 3.13 -4.69
CA LEU A 27 -1.76 3.49 -4.85
C LEU A 27 -2.66 2.64 -3.95
N ALA A 28 -2.37 1.34 -3.78
CA ALA A 28 -3.14 0.42 -2.97
C ALA A 28 -3.08 0.75 -1.46
N ASP A 29 -1.99 1.38 -1.04
CA ASP A 29 -1.76 1.82 0.34
C ASP A 29 -2.52 3.09 0.72
N LEU A 30 -3.01 3.88 -0.25
CA LEU A 30 -3.75 5.09 0.03
C LEU A 30 -5.15 4.82 0.62
N ALA A 31 -5.63 5.79 1.38
CA ALA A 31 -7.06 5.93 1.66
C ALA A 31 -7.78 6.66 0.52
N SER A 32 -9.08 6.43 0.39
CA SER A 32 -9.90 7.05 -0.65
C SER A 32 -9.96 8.57 -0.50
N ASP A 33 -10.05 9.07 0.74
CA ASP A 33 -10.01 10.50 1.04
C ASP A 33 -8.67 11.12 0.61
N GLU A 34 -7.56 10.42 0.85
CA GLU A 34 -6.23 10.86 0.45
C GLU A 34 -6.09 10.92 -1.08
N LEU A 35 -6.61 9.92 -1.80
CA LEU A 35 -6.64 9.93 -3.25
C LEU A 35 -7.44 11.12 -3.79
N ILE A 36 -8.60 11.41 -3.20
CA ILE A 36 -9.42 12.57 -3.58
C ILE A 36 -8.70 13.88 -3.28
N GLU A 37 -7.97 13.99 -2.16
CA GLU A 37 -7.19 15.18 -1.85
C GLU A 37 -6.07 15.43 -2.87
N ILE A 38 -5.43 14.37 -3.37
CA ILE A 38 -4.37 14.48 -4.39
C ILE A 38 -4.95 14.84 -5.77
N ILE A 39 -6.06 14.20 -6.14
CA ILE A 39 -6.67 14.33 -7.47
C ILE A 39 -7.56 15.58 -7.58
N GLY A 40 -8.19 15.97 -6.47
CA GLY A 40 -9.18 17.03 -6.36
C GLY A 40 -10.62 16.49 -6.30
N ALA A 41 -11.40 16.98 -5.33
CA ALA A 41 -12.79 16.61 -5.12
C ALA A 41 -13.73 16.98 -6.28
N ASP A 42 -13.34 17.91 -7.16
CA ASP A 42 -14.10 18.23 -8.37
C ASP A 42 -13.93 17.18 -9.49
N ALA A 43 -12.89 16.34 -9.40
CA ALA A 43 -12.49 15.39 -10.44
C ALA A 43 -12.81 13.93 -10.07
N MET A 44 -12.96 13.61 -8.79
CA MET A 44 -13.19 12.25 -8.30
C MET A 44 -14.06 12.29 -7.04
N ASP A 45 -15.09 11.44 -7.01
CA ASP A 45 -15.91 11.20 -5.82
C ASP A 45 -15.39 10.02 -4.99
N GLU A 46 -15.92 9.88 -3.78
CA GLU A 46 -15.49 8.85 -2.82
C GLU A 46 -15.73 7.43 -3.32
N ASP A 47 -16.85 7.18 -4.00
CA ASP A 47 -17.18 5.86 -4.55
C ASP A 47 -16.19 5.45 -5.64
N THR A 48 -15.84 6.38 -6.54
CA THR A 48 -14.83 6.15 -7.58
C THR A 48 -13.46 5.93 -6.97
N ALA A 49 -13.07 6.74 -5.98
CA ALA A 49 -11.80 6.58 -5.29
C ALA A 49 -11.71 5.21 -4.60
N ASN A 50 -12.74 4.81 -3.87
CA ASN A 50 -12.84 3.48 -3.24
C ASN A 50 -12.68 2.36 -4.27
N ALA A 51 -13.35 2.45 -5.42
CA ALA A 51 -13.26 1.45 -6.48
C ALA A 51 -11.82 1.34 -7.05
N VAL A 52 -11.16 2.48 -7.26
CA VAL A 52 -9.77 2.52 -7.75
C VAL A 52 -8.82 1.90 -6.73
N ILE A 53 -8.94 2.23 -5.44
CA ILE A 53 -8.11 1.68 -4.37
C ILE A 53 -8.32 0.15 -4.26
N MET A 54 -9.56 -0.33 -4.32
CA MET A 54 -9.83 -1.78 -4.32
C MET A 54 -9.22 -2.47 -5.54
N ALA A 55 -9.36 -1.91 -6.74
CA ALA A 55 -8.75 -2.46 -7.95
C ALA A 55 -7.21 -2.46 -7.90
N ALA A 56 -6.61 -1.45 -7.27
CA ALA A 56 -5.16 -1.43 -7.01
C ALA A 56 -4.75 -2.54 -6.04
N ARG A 57 -5.52 -2.78 -4.96
CA ARG A 57 -5.25 -3.87 -3.99
C ARG A 57 -5.42 -5.26 -4.57
N GLU A 58 -6.32 -5.43 -5.53
CA GLU A 58 -6.45 -6.69 -6.27
C GLU A 58 -5.16 -7.05 -7.01
N HIS A 59 -4.29 -6.07 -7.31
CA HIS A 59 -3.01 -6.31 -7.97
C HIS A 59 -2.05 -7.15 -7.12
N TRP A 60 -2.09 -7.04 -5.78
CA TRP A 60 -1.22 -7.83 -4.88
C TRP A 60 -1.47 -9.33 -4.96
N PHE A 61 -2.67 -9.75 -5.37
CA PHE A 61 -2.99 -11.17 -5.55
C PHE A 61 -2.49 -11.74 -6.88
N ALA A 62 -2.03 -10.90 -7.81
CA ALA A 62 -1.50 -11.33 -9.10
C ALA A 62 0.03 -11.50 -9.10
N THR A 63 0.71 -11.12 -8.01
CA THR A 63 2.19 -11.10 -7.90
C THR A 63 2.78 -12.25 -7.06
N GLU A 64 2.02 -13.29 -6.72
CA GLU A 64 2.56 -14.53 -6.11
C GLU A 64 3.32 -15.41 -7.12
N ASP A 65 4.25 -14.83 -7.88
CA ASP A 65 5.28 -15.59 -8.62
C ASP A 65 6.63 -14.85 -8.76
N GLY A 66 6.89 -13.83 -7.94
CA GLY A 66 8.28 -13.44 -7.64
C GLY A 66 8.51 -11.95 -7.45
N ASP A 67 8.66 -11.54 -6.19
CA ASP A 67 9.85 -10.81 -5.77
C ASP A 67 10.06 -11.01 -4.26
N ALA A 68 11.24 -11.47 -3.90
CA ALA A 68 11.67 -11.67 -2.53
C ALA A 68 12.70 -10.59 -2.20
N ALA A 69 12.31 -9.55 -1.44
CA ALA A 69 13.16 -8.84 -0.49
C ALA A 69 12.45 -7.61 0.10
N GLU A 70 11.83 -7.77 1.27
CA GLU A 70 11.81 -6.70 2.27
C GLU A 70 12.52 -7.26 3.51
N ALA A 71 13.79 -6.87 3.63
CA ALA A 71 14.65 -7.17 4.76
C ALA A 71 14.70 -5.93 5.67
N GLY A 72 13.97 -5.99 6.78
CA GLY A 72 14.11 -5.12 7.95
C GLY A 72 13.29 -5.76 9.07
N ASP A 73 13.78 -6.10 10.25
CA ASP A 73 14.89 -5.59 11.04
C ASP A 73 15.34 -6.71 12.00
N THR A 74 16.65 -6.88 12.15
CA THR A 74 17.23 -7.78 13.15
C THR A 74 17.52 -7.01 14.43
N ALA A 75 16.99 -7.46 15.58
CA ALA A 75 17.60 -7.18 16.88
C ALA A 75 17.21 -8.26 17.92
N PRO A 76 18.09 -8.54 18.91
CA PRO A 76 18.52 -9.89 19.22
C PRO A 76 17.94 -10.51 20.51
N ALA A 77 18.32 -11.77 20.70
CA ALA A 77 18.00 -12.70 21.77
C ALA A 77 17.92 -12.12 23.20
N GLY A 78 16.95 -12.67 23.95
CA GLY A 78 16.84 -12.60 25.40
C GLY A 78 15.88 -13.65 25.94
N ASP A 79 16.10 -14.93 25.64
CA ASP A 79 15.49 -16.03 26.40
C ASP A 79 16.26 -16.18 27.72
N GLU A 80 15.93 -15.34 28.70
CA GLU A 80 16.31 -15.57 30.09
C GLU A 80 15.48 -16.75 30.60
N THR A 81 16.03 -17.96 30.52
CA THR A 81 15.54 -19.12 31.25
C THR A 81 15.63 -18.85 32.75
N ASN A 82 14.55 -18.33 33.33
CA ASN A 82 14.31 -18.41 34.76
C ASN A 82 12.83 -18.64 35.05
N ASP A 83 12.41 -19.91 35.08
CA ASP A 83 11.37 -20.31 36.02
C ASP A 83 11.70 -21.68 36.62
N ARG A 84 12.11 -21.62 37.89
CA ARG A 84 11.82 -22.52 39.00
C ARG A 84 11.84 -24.03 38.75
N GLY A 85 12.76 -24.68 39.48
CA GLY A 85 12.69 -26.12 39.72
C GLY A 85 11.34 -26.56 40.33
N PRO A 86 10.90 -27.80 40.05
CA PRO A 86 9.66 -28.33 40.60
C PRO A 86 9.79 -28.60 42.11
N PRO A 87 8.73 -28.35 42.91
CA PRO A 87 8.75 -28.69 44.32
C PRO A 87 8.70 -30.20 44.54
N ALA A 88 9.55 -30.73 45.41
CA ALA A 88 9.51 -32.09 45.97
C ALA A 88 9.68 -32.04 47.48
#